data_AF-A0A7T1F8I7-F1
#
_entry.id   AF-A0A7T1F8I7-F1
#
_cell.length_a   1.000
_cell.length_b   1.000
_cell.length_c   1.000
_cell.angle_alpha   90.00
_cell.angle_beta   90.00
_cell.angle_gamma   90.00
#
_symmetry.space_group_name_H-M   'P 1'
#
loop_
_entity.id
_entity.type
_entity.pdbx_description
1 polymer ?
#
loop_
_entity_poly.entity_id
_entity_poly.type
_entity_poly.pdbx_seq_one_letter_code
_entity_poly.pdbx_strand_id
1 'polypeptide(L)' 'MKDAFDMEDKEVLDRLSCAHINFSNDVEFKEFNKAIQTHDMNYLRQTLNNMNSAATM' A
#
# COMPACT_ATOMS: atom_id res chain seq x y z
N MET A 1 -14.14 -4.59 -3.83
CA MET A 1 -12.72 -5.01 -3.97
C MET A 1 -12.40 -5.90 -2.79
N LYS A 2 -11.53 -6.92 -2.93
CA LYS A 2 -11.03 -7.67 -1.78
C LYS A 2 -10.27 -6.71 -0.85
N ASP A 3 -10.50 -6.80 0.45
CA ASP A 3 -9.72 -6.07 1.45
C ASP A 3 -8.26 -6.51 1.39
N ALA A 4 -7.35 -5.55 1.44
CA ALA A 4 -5.91 -5.84 1.50
C ALA A 4 -5.53 -6.67 2.74
N PHE A 5 -6.36 -6.65 3.78
CA PHE A 5 -6.18 -7.47 4.98
C PHE A 5 -6.45 -8.96 4.79
N ASP A 6 -7.19 -9.34 3.75
CA ASP A 6 -7.51 -10.72 3.37
C ASP A 6 -6.52 -11.29 2.34
N MET A 7 -5.62 -10.46 1.80
CA MET A 7 -4.61 -10.85 0.81
C MET A 7 -3.35 -11.40 1.47
N GLU A 8 -2.68 -12.34 0.79
CA GLU A 8 -1.35 -12.80 1.18
C GLU A 8 -0.34 -11.66 1.09
N ASP A 9 0.69 -11.66 1.95
CA ASP A 9 1.69 -10.59 1.99
C ASP A 9 2.38 -10.37 0.62
N LYS A 10 2.64 -11.46 -0.11
CA LYS A 10 3.19 -11.39 -1.46
C LYS A 10 2.27 -10.66 -2.44
N GLU A 11 0.95 -10.85 -2.31
CA GLU A 11 -0.06 -10.27 -3.20
C GLU A 11 -0.25 -8.78 -2.88
N VAL A 12 -0.17 -8.41 -1.59
CA VAL A 12 -0.16 -7.01 -1.14
C VAL A 12 1.06 -6.27 -1.72
N LEU A 13 2.25 -6.87 -1.60
CA LEU A 13 3.49 -6.28 -2.11
C LEU A 13 3.48 -6.17 -3.64
N ASP A 14 3.02 -7.21 -4.35
CA ASP A 14 2.90 -7.21 -5.80
C ASP A 14 1.95 -6.11 -6.30
N ARG A 15 0.78 -5.97 -5.66
CA ARG A 15 -0.16 -4.90 -5.97
C ARG A 15 0.38 -3.52 -5.64
N LEU A 16 1.05 -3.34 -4.51
CA LEU A 16 1.68 -2.06 -4.16
C LEU A 16 2.81 -1.71 -5.11
N SER A 17 3.57 -2.69 -5.59
CA SER A 17 4.61 -2.50 -6.59
C SER A 17 4.04 -2.15 -7.98
N CYS A 18 2.84 -2.64 -8.30
CA CYS A 18 2.13 -2.32 -9.54
C CYS A 18 1.25 -1.06 -9.43
N ALA A 19 0.94 -0.62 -8.20
CA ALA A 19 0.16 0.59 -7.97
C ALA A 19 1.00 1.82 -8.25
N HIS A 20 0.48 2.73 -9.07
CA HIS A 20 1.08 4.04 -9.23
C HIS A 20 0.70 4.90 -8.01
N ILE A 21 1.48 4.77 -6.94
CA ILE A 21 1.25 5.53 -5.71
C ILE A 21 1.76 6.96 -5.93
N ASN A 22 0.82 7.90 -6.05
CA ASN A 22 1.15 9.31 -6.22
C ASN A 22 1.28 9.94 -4.82
N PHE A 23 2.50 9.99 -4.29
CA PHE A 23 2.77 10.62 -3.01
C PHE A 23 2.67 12.14 -3.16
N SER A 24 1.84 12.79 -2.36
CA SER A 24 1.67 14.26 -2.44
C SER A 24 2.91 15.00 -1.93
N ASN A 25 3.73 14.33 -1.12
CA ASN A 25 4.88 14.91 -0.44
C ASN A 25 5.90 13.83 -0.05
N ASP A 26 7.15 14.26 0.08
CA ASP A 26 8.33 13.43 0.36
C ASP A 26 8.22 12.62 1.67
N VAL A 27 7.42 13.13 2.62
CA VAL A 27 7.18 12.49 3.91
C VAL A 27 6.41 11.18 3.73
N GLU A 28 5.31 11.20 2.97
CA GLU A 28 4.51 9.99 2.70
C GLU A 28 5.33 8.94 1.94
N PHE A 29 6.16 9.38 0.99
CA PHE A 29 7.09 8.49 0.29
C PHE A 29 8.08 7.85 1.27
N LYS A 30 8.69 8.61 2.18
CA LYS A 30 9.63 8.07 3.18
C LYS A 30 8.97 7.10 4.14
N GLU A 31 7.76 7.39 4.60
CA GLU A 31 7.01 6.48 5.49
C GLU A 31 6.65 5.18 4.76
N PHE A 32 6.16 5.27 3.53
CA PHE A 32 5.91 4.08 2.70
C PHE A 32 7.18 3.27 2.43
N ASN A 33 8.28 3.93 2.07
CA ASN A 33 9.53 3.26 1.77
C ASN A 33 10.14 2.60 3.03
N LYS A 34 9.98 3.24 4.20
CA LYS A 34 10.33 2.63 5.49
C LYS A 34 9.45 1.42 5.79
N ALA A 35 8.15 1.48 5.51
CA ALA A 35 7.24 0.34 5.69
C ALA A 35 7.62 -0.84 4.77
N ILE A 36 8.02 -0.58 3.52
CA ILE A 36 8.57 -1.60 2.61
C ILE A 36 9.85 -2.21 3.20
N GLN A 37 10.82 -1.39 3.64
CA GLN A 37 12.09 -1.89 4.19
C GLN A 37 11.94 -2.70 5.48
N THR A 38 10.99 -2.32 6.32
CA THR A 38 10.72 -2.99 7.61
C THR A 38 9.73 -4.15 7.49
N HIS A 39 9.20 -4.40 6.28
CA HIS A 39 8.08 -5.31 6.03
C HIS A 39 6.90 -5.05 6.99
N ASP A 40 6.55 -3.78 7.20
CA ASP A 40 5.37 -3.41 7.99
C ASP A 40 4.10 -3.67 7.17
N MET A 41 3.67 -4.94 7.18
CA MET A 41 2.54 -5.39 6.38
C MET A 41 1.23 -4.71 6.79
N ASN A 42 1.12 -4.22 8.02
CA ASN A 42 -0.08 -3.54 8.47
C ASN A 42 -0.24 -2.18 7.78
N TYR A 43 0.84 -1.39 7.74
CA TYR A 43 0.88 -0.12 7.02
C TYR A 43 0.66 -0.32 5.52
N LEU A 44 1.37 -1.29 4.92
CA LEU A 44 1.27 -1.60 3.49
C LEU A 44 -0.14 -2.03 3.08
N ARG A 45 -0.80 -2.88 3.88
CA ARG A 45 -2.20 -3.28 3.66
C ARG A 45 -3.13 -2.07 3.77
N GLN A 46 -2.95 -1.22 4.77
CA GLN A 46 -3.79 -0.02 4.93
C GLN A 46 -3.61 0.96 3.76
N THR A 47 -2.37 1.18 3.30
CA THR A 47 -2.07 1.97 2.11
C THR A 47 -2.73 1.41 0.86
N LEU A 48 -2.64 0.09 0.64
CA LEU A 48 -3.30 -0.58 -0.48
C LEU A 48 -4.83 -0.48 -0.40
N ASN A 49 -5.41 -0.62 0.79
CA ASN A 49 -6.85 -0.51 0.99
C ASN A 49 -7.35 0.91 0.74
N ASN A 50 -6.63 1.92 1.23
CA ASN A 50 -6.95 3.32 0.97
C ASN A 50 -6.90 3.64 -0.53
N MET A 51 -5.91 3.12 -1.26
CA MET A 51 -5.84 3.27 -2.72
C MET A 51 -7.00 2.58 -3.44
N ASN A 52 -7.34 1.35 -3.05
CA ASN A 52 -8.49 0.63 -3.60
C ASN A 52 -9.80 1.40 -3.36
N SER A 53 -10.01 1.93 -2.15
CA SER A 53 -11.17 2.76 -1.83
C SER A 53 -11.18 4.08 -2.62
N ALA A 54 -10.03 4.73 -2.79
CA ALA A 54 -9.91 5.96 -3.57
C ALA A 54 -10.17 5.75 -5.06
N ALA A 55 -9.81 4.59 -5.62
CA ALA A 55 -10.04 4.24 -7.03
C ALA A 55 -11.50 3.87 -7.36
N THR A 56 -12.39 3.79 -6.36
CA THR A 56 -13.81 3.42 -6.54
C THR A 56 -14.75 4.64 -6.51
N MET A 57 -14.23 5.87 -6.66
CA MET A 57 -15.04 7.11 -6.79
C MET A 57 -14.96 7.70 -8.20
#